data_AF-A0A835GXW5-F1
#
_entry.id   AF-A0A835GXW5-F1
#
_cell.length_a   1.000
_cell.length_b   1.000
_cell.length_c   1.000
_cell.angle_alpha   90.00
_cell.angle_beta   90.00
_cell.angle_gamma   90.00
#
_symmetry.space_group_name_H-M   'P 1'
#
loop_
_entity.id
_entity.type
_entity.pdbx_description
1 polymer ?
#
loop_
_entity_poly.entity_id
_entity_poly.type
_entity_poly.pdbx_seq_one_letter_code
_entity_poly.pdbx_strand_id
1 'polypeptide(L)'
;MGNVRFDGLSFLKKFKGKRIMFVGDSLTFDQWQSITCMLHAAVPQAEYNIVKVNDGRVSSFIFQEYNVSLMFNRNTFLVDIVSENIGTILKLDSIKGGKLWEGMDMLVVNTWHWWHHTGDAQS
;
A
#
# COMPACT_ATOMS: atom_id res chain seq x y z
N MET A 1 13.75 30.06 2.89
CA MET A 1 12.94 28.99 2.27
C MET A 1 13.77 27.71 2.31
N GLY A 2 13.27 26.64 2.91
CA GLY A 2 14.01 25.37 3.02
C GLY A 2 14.18 24.71 1.65
N ASN A 3 15.28 23.98 1.47
CA ASN A 3 15.53 23.17 0.29
C ASN A 3 14.43 22.07 0.16
N VAL A 4 13.66 22.07 -0.93
CA VAL A 4 12.53 21.16 -1.17
C VAL A 4 12.93 19.88 -1.93
N ARG A 5 14.24 19.63 -2.11
CA ARG A 5 14.73 18.44 -2.79
C ARG A 5 14.42 17.18 -1.95
N PHE A 6 13.96 16.12 -2.62
CA PHE A 6 13.77 14.82 -1.99
C PHE A 6 15.09 14.27 -1.46
N ASP A 7 15.07 13.79 -0.21
CA ASP A 7 16.18 13.12 0.46
C ASP A 7 15.65 11.81 1.08
N GLY A 8 16.00 10.69 0.43
CA GLY A 8 15.56 9.37 0.84
C GLY A 8 16.19 8.88 2.15
N LEU A 9 17.42 9.30 2.47
CA LEU A 9 18.06 8.98 3.75
C LEU A 9 17.34 9.69 4.90
N SER A 10 17.03 10.98 4.71
CA SER A 10 16.25 11.74 5.68
C SER A 10 14.84 11.16 5.84
N PHE A 11 14.22 10.67 4.76
CA PHE A 11 12.95 9.93 4.84
C PHE A 11 13.07 8.70 5.73
N LEU A 12 14.03 7.80 5.47
CA LEU A 12 14.18 6.56 6.25
C LEU A 12 14.53 6.82 7.72
N LYS A 13 15.33 7.85 8.01
CA LYS A 13 15.61 8.29 9.38
C LYS A 13 14.35 8.82 10.08
N LYS A 14 13.55 9.63 9.38
CA LYS A 14 12.31 10.19 9.92
C LYS A 14 11.27 9.10 10.22
N PHE A 15 11.17 8.09 9.36
CA PHE A 15 10.22 6.99 9.49
C PHE A 15 10.81 5.74 10.16
N LYS A 16 11.94 5.88 10.88
CA LYS A 16 12.58 4.75 11.56
C LYS A 16 11.58 4.01 12.47
N GLY A 17 11.47 2.70 12.29
CA GLY A 17 10.54 1.85 13.05
C GLY A 17 9.06 1.97 12.66
N LYS A 18 8.74 2.65 11.55
CA LYS A 18 7.36 2.94 11.13
C LYS A 18 6.88 2.00 10.03
N ARG A 19 5.56 1.76 10.02
CA ARG A 19 4.85 0.97 9.01
C ARG A 19 3.95 1.88 8.18
N ILE A 20 4.22 1.94 6.89
CA ILE A 20 3.48 2.76 5.91
C ILE A 20 2.79 1.79 4.96
N MET A 21 1.47 1.86 4.86
CA MET A 21 0.69 1.00 3.97
C MET A 21 0.01 1.79 2.85
N PHE A 22 0.24 1.32 1.63
CA PHE A 22 -0.41 1.76 0.41
C PHE A 22 -1.60 0.83 0.16
N VAL A 23 -2.80 1.39 0.08
CA VAL A 23 -4.06 0.64 -0.05
C VAL A 23 -4.81 1.12 -1.28
N GLY A 24 -5.05 0.23 -2.23
CA GLY A 24 -5.80 0.61 -3.42
C GLY A 24 -5.64 -0.32 -4.61
N ASP A 25 -5.80 0.27 -5.80
CA ASP A 25 -5.71 -0.36 -7.10
C ASP A 25 -4.27 -0.40 -7.66
N SER A 26 -4.15 -0.67 -8.97
CA SER A 26 -2.85 -0.73 -9.68
C SER A 26 -2.07 0.58 -9.63
N LEU A 27 -2.72 1.74 -9.60
CA LEU A 27 -2.02 3.03 -9.49
C LEU A 27 -1.36 3.18 -8.12
N THR A 28 -2.00 2.62 -7.09
CA THR A 28 -1.44 2.59 -5.73
C THR A 28 -0.25 1.65 -5.64
N PHE A 29 -0.29 0.54 -6.39
CA PHE A 29 0.86 -0.36 -6.54
C PHE A 29 2.04 0.36 -7.20
N ASP A 30 1.80 1.10 -8.28
CA ASP A 30 2.84 1.88 -8.96
C ASP A 30 3.46 2.94 -8.03
N GLN A 31 2.65 3.61 -7.21
CA GLN A 31 3.14 4.56 -6.19
C GLN A 31 4.01 3.87 -5.14
N TRP A 32 3.57 2.73 -4.61
CA TRP A 32 4.34 1.92 -3.67
C TRP A 32 5.68 1.46 -4.26
N GLN A 33 5.70 1.00 -5.51
CA GLN A 33 6.94 0.63 -6.20
C GLN A 33 7.84 1.83 -6.42
N SER A 34 7.29 2.96 -6.87
CA SER A 34 8.03 4.19 -7.14
C SER A 34 8.79 4.68 -5.90
N ILE A 35 8.11 4.83 -4.75
CA ILE A 35 8.77 5.28 -3.52
C ILE A 35 9.80 4.25 -3.02
N THR A 36 9.51 2.95 -3.15
CA THR A 36 10.45 1.89 -2.78
C THR A 36 11.74 2.00 -3.59
N CYS A 37 11.64 2.17 -4.91
CA CYS A 37 12.79 2.36 -5.80
C CYS A 37 13.55 3.65 -5.50
N MET A 38 12.86 4.76 -5.25
CA MET A 38 13.51 6.03 -4.88
C MET A 38 14.31 5.92 -3.58
N LEU A 39 13.78 5.20 -2.59
CA LEU A 39 14.48 4.96 -1.32
C LEU A 39 15.64 4.00 -1.49
N HIS A 40 15.47 2.91 -2.24
CA HIS A 40 16.56 1.99 -2.55
C HIS A 40 17.70 2.69 -3.30
N ALA A 41 17.38 3.54 -4.28
CA ALA A 41 18.38 4.34 -5.00
C ALA A 41 19.10 5.36 -4.11
N ALA A 42 18.42 5.91 -3.08
CA ALA A 42 19.02 6.85 -2.14
C ALA A 42 19.97 6.17 -1.13
N VAL A 43 19.73 4.91 -0.79
CA VAL A 43 20.56 4.10 0.13
C VAL A 43 20.81 2.69 -0.42
N PRO A 44 21.58 2.56 -1.52
CA PRO A 44 21.67 1.29 -2.28
C PRO A 44 22.30 0.13 -1.50
N GLN A 45 23.06 0.43 -0.44
CA GLN A 45 23.70 -0.57 0.43
C GLN A 45 22.84 -0.99 1.62
N ALA A 46 21.65 -0.40 1.80
CA ALA A 46 20.76 -0.77 2.88
C ALA A 46 20.14 -2.15 2.60
N GLU A 47 20.37 -3.09 3.52
CA GLU A 47 19.75 -4.41 3.49
C GLU A 47 18.23 -4.31 3.54
N TYR A 48 17.55 -5.14 2.73
CA TYR A 48 16.11 -5.16 2.66
C TYR A 48 15.52 -6.56 2.56
N ASN A 49 14.29 -6.71 3.04
CA ASN A 49 13.49 -7.92 2.89
C ASN A 49 12.22 -7.64 2.09
N ILE A 50 11.84 -8.59 1.24
CA ILE A 50 10.53 -8.60 0.58
C ILE A 50 9.77 -9.81 1.10
N VAL A 51 8.63 -9.58 1.76
CA VAL A 51 7.79 -10.63 2.31
C VAL A 51 6.34 -10.43 1.91
N LYS A 52 5.62 -11.55 1.76
CA LYS A 52 4.17 -11.56 1.62
C LYS A 52 3.56 -11.98 2.97
N VAL A 53 2.65 -11.17 3.51
CA VAL A 53 1.97 -11.43 4.79
C VAL A 53 0.46 -11.51 4.59
N ASN A 54 -0.27 -11.98 5.60
CA ASN A 54 -1.72 -12.20 5.55
C ASN A 54 -2.14 -13.06 4.35
N ASP A 55 -1.54 -14.24 4.22
CA ASP A 55 -1.81 -15.21 3.15
C ASP A 55 -1.60 -14.64 1.74
N GLY A 56 -0.64 -13.72 1.59
CA GLY A 56 -0.33 -13.11 0.30
C GLY A 56 -1.12 -11.85 -0.03
N ARG A 57 -2.02 -11.40 0.84
CA ARG A 57 -2.84 -10.19 0.63
C ARG A 57 -2.07 -8.88 0.80
N VAL A 58 -0.92 -8.92 1.47
CA VAL A 58 -0.08 -7.74 1.70
C VAL A 58 1.35 -8.05 1.32
N SER A 59 1.90 -7.25 0.40
CA SER A 59 3.33 -7.25 0.07
C SER A 59 4.04 -6.24 0.96
N SER A 60 5.18 -6.58 1.54
CA SER A 60 5.94 -5.68 2.42
C SER A 60 7.40 -5.64 1.99
N PHE A 61 7.91 -4.43 1.76
CA PHE A 61 9.33 -4.15 1.56
C PHE A 61 9.88 -3.50 2.83
N ILE A 62 10.90 -4.08 3.44
CA ILE A 62 11.40 -3.67 4.75
C ILE A 62 12.86 -3.26 4.63
N PHE A 63 13.17 -1.99 4.89
CA PHE A 63 14.55 -1.53 5.05
C PHE A 63 15.05 -1.89 6.46
N GLN A 64 15.94 -2.88 6.57
CA GLN A 64 16.24 -3.52 7.85
C GLN A 64 16.92 -2.59 8.86
N GLU A 65 17.94 -1.84 8.43
CA GLU A 65 18.69 -0.90 9.29
C GLU A 65 17.78 0.16 9.93
N TYR A 66 16.75 0.57 9.19
CA TYR A 66 15.80 1.60 9.61
C TYR A 66 14.52 1.00 10.23
N ASN A 67 14.31 -0.31 10.11
CA ASN A 67 13.06 -0.97 10.43
C ASN A 67 11.83 -0.22 9.86
N VAL A 68 11.95 0.28 8.62
CA VAL A 68 10.87 0.95 7.90
C VAL A 68 10.19 -0.08 7.01
N SER A 69 8.88 -0.24 7.15
CA SER A 69 8.08 -1.13 6.31
C SER A 69 7.22 -0.34 5.33
N LEU A 70 7.42 -0.58 4.04
CA LEU A 70 6.56 -0.09 2.95
C LEU A 70 5.67 -1.25 2.50
N MET A 71 4.40 -1.18 2.84
CA MET A 71 3.43 -2.25 2.63
C MET A 71 2.47 -1.87 1.51
N PHE A 72 2.04 -2.85 0.73
CA PHE A 72 1.00 -2.70 -0.28
C PHE A 72 -0.10 -3.73 -0.03
N ASN A 73 -1.33 -3.25 0.11
CA ASN A 73 -2.53 -4.06 0.19
C ASN A 73 -3.43 -3.74 -1.01
N ARG A 74 -3.61 -4.71 -1.91
CA ARG A 74 -4.56 -4.56 -3.02
C ARG A 74 -5.97 -4.57 -2.46
N ASN A 75 -6.63 -3.41 -2.49
CA ASN A 75 -8.03 -3.27 -2.17
C ASN A 75 -8.62 -2.22 -3.12
N THR A 76 -9.00 -2.69 -4.30
CA THR A 76 -9.36 -1.87 -5.45
C THR A 76 -10.47 -0.86 -5.16
N PHE A 77 -11.51 -1.27 -4.43
CA PHE A 77 -12.68 -0.43 -4.12
C PHE A 77 -12.71 0.06 -2.67
N LEU A 78 -11.73 -0.34 -1.85
CA LEU A 78 -11.66 -0.16 -0.38
C LEU A 78 -12.75 -0.92 0.40
N VAL A 79 -13.96 -0.98 -0.14
CA VAL A 79 -15.11 -1.68 0.42
C VAL A 79 -15.09 -3.18 0.12
N ASP A 80 -15.87 -3.94 0.87
CA ASP A 80 -15.96 -5.38 0.70
C ASP A 80 -16.72 -5.74 -0.60
N ILE A 81 -16.15 -6.66 -1.36
CA ILE A 81 -16.83 -7.32 -2.50
C ILE A 81 -17.43 -8.62 -1.97
N VAL A 82 -18.74 -8.80 -2.12
CA VAL A 82 -19.45 -9.96 -1.57
C VAL A 82 -20.30 -10.62 -2.65
N SER A 83 -20.41 -11.94 -2.58
CA SER A 83 -21.31 -12.71 -3.45
C SER A 83 -22.65 -12.87 -2.75
N GLU A 84 -23.71 -12.37 -3.39
CA GLU A 84 -25.10 -12.45 -2.94
C GLU A 84 -25.94 -13.16 -4.02
N ASN A 85 -27.21 -13.47 -3.72
CA ASN A 85 -28.11 -14.14 -4.68
C ASN A 85 -28.34 -13.35 -5.99
N ILE A 86 -28.09 -12.03 -5.96
CA ILE A 86 -28.24 -11.12 -7.10
C ILE A 86 -26.93 -10.96 -7.89
N GLY A 87 -25.87 -11.65 -7.50
CA GLY A 87 -24.53 -11.55 -8.07
C GLY A 87 -23.50 -10.98 -7.09
N THR A 88 -22.31 -10.71 -7.63
CA THR A 88 -21.22 -10.05 -6.89
C THR A 88 -21.51 -8.56 -6.77
N ILE A 89 -21.53 -8.04 -5.55
CA ILE A 89 -21.82 -6.64 -5.28
C ILE A 89 -20.71 -5.96 -4.47
N LEU A 90 -20.59 -4.65 -4.65
CA LEU A 90 -19.80 -3.79 -3.78
C LEU A 90 -20.65 -3.40 -2.57
N LYS A 91 -20.23 -3.81 -1.38
CA LYS A 91 -20.93 -3.47 -0.13
C LYS A 91 -20.43 -2.14 0.41
N LEU A 92 -21.03 -1.04 -0.06
CA LEU A 92 -20.56 0.32 0.19
C LEU A 92 -20.50 0.75 1.67
N ASP A 93 -21.24 0.07 2.55
CA ASP A 93 -21.29 0.29 3.99
C ASP A 93 -20.35 -0.64 4.79
N SER A 94 -19.47 -1.39 4.13
CA SER A 94 -18.61 -2.40 4.76
C SER A 94 -17.16 -2.32 4.31
N ILE A 95 -16.24 -2.29 5.28
CA ILE A 95 -14.78 -2.24 5.10
C ILE A 95 -14.08 -3.27 5.99
N LYS A 96 -14.54 -4.53 6.01
CA LYS A 96 -13.96 -5.58 6.86
C LYS A 96 -12.48 -5.82 6.54
N GLY A 97 -12.07 -5.63 5.29
CA GLY A 97 -10.66 -5.63 4.88
C GLY A 97 -9.79 -4.61 5.64
N GLY A 98 -10.40 -3.55 6.16
CA GLY A 98 -9.74 -2.50 6.93
C GLY A 98 -9.04 -2.96 8.20
N LYS A 99 -9.38 -4.13 8.73
CA LYS A 99 -8.66 -4.76 9.86
C LYS A 99 -7.16 -4.93 9.59
N LEU A 100 -6.78 -5.13 8.32
CA LEU A 100 -5.36 -5.25 7.93
C LEU A 100 -4.59 -3.93 8.05
N TRP A 101 -5.30 -2.81 8.11
CA TRP A 101 -4.71 -1.47 8.15
C TRP A 101 -4.47 -1.00 9.59
N GLU A 102 -5.03 -1.71 10.57
CA GLU A 102 -4.89 -1.37 11.98
C GLU A 102 -3.42 -1.39 12.42
N GLY A 103 -3.06 -0.37 13.21
CA GLY A 103 -1.71 -0.19 13.72
C GLY A 103 -0.68 0.31 12.71
N MET A 104 -1.06 0.63 11.47
CA MET A 104 -0.16 1.35 10.55
C MET A 104 0.09 2.76 11.08
N ASP A 105 1.33 3.24 10.95
CA ASP A 105 1.68 4.62 11.31
C ASP A 105 1.26 5.62 10.22
N MET A 106 1.09 5.14 8.99
CA MET A 106 0.60 5.93 7.85
C MET A 106 -0.15 5.04 6.87
N LEU A 107 -1.29 5.55 6.40
CA LEU A 107 -2.04 4.97 5.28
C LEU A 107 -2.00 5.94 4.09
N VAL A 108 -1.66 5.41 2.92
CA VAL A 108 -1.76 6.10 1.64
C VAL A 108 -2.84 5.37 0.85
N VAL A 109 -3.98 6.01 0.66
CA VAL A 109 -5.18 5.37 0.11
C VAL A 109 -5.54 6.01 -1.22
N ASN A 110 -5.82 5.18 -2.22
CA ASN A 110 -6.37 5.63 -3.50
C ASN A 110 -7.35 4.59 -4.06
N THR A 111 -8.47 5.07 -4.58
CA THR A 111 -9.45 4.25 -5.30
C THR A 111 -10.12 5.11 -6.37
N TRP A 112 -9.94 4.77 -7.64
CA TRP A 112 -10.62 5.50 -8.72
C TRP A 112 -10.77 4.66 -10.00
N HIS A 113 -9.68 4.04 -10.46
CA HIS A 113 -9.61 3.48 -11.82
C HIS A 113 -10.73 2.48 -12.10
N TRP A 114 -11.10 1.67 -11.10
CA TRP A 114 -12.06 0.58 -11.26
C TRP A 114 -13.53 0.98 -11.09
N TRP A 115 -13.82 2.17 -10.56
CA TRP A 115 -15.21 2.63 -10.36
C TRP A 115 -15.95 2.85 -11.68
N HIS A 116 -15.24 3.11 -12.77
CA HIS A 116 -15.81 3.30 -14.10
C HIS A 116 -15.95 2.00 -14.90
N HIS A 117 -15.37 0.89 -14.42
CA HIS A 117 -15.57 -0.41 -15.06
C HIS A 117 -16.98 -0.93 -14.77
N THR A 118 -17.54 -1.75 -15.65
CA THR A 118 -18.86 -2.38 -15.49
C THR A 118 -18.81 -3.82 -15.98
N GLY A 119 -19.71 -4.67 -15.48
CA GLY A 119 -19.80 -6.08 -15.90
C GLY A 119 -18.64 -6.93 -15.38
N ASP A 120 -18.20 -7.94 -16.15
CA ASP A 120 -17.16 -8.90 -15.75
C ASP A 120 -15.82 -8.23 -15.39
N ALA A 121 -15.59 -7.01 -15.89
CA ALA A 121 -14.42 -6.20 -15.58
C ALA A 121 -14.43 -5.59 -14.16
N GLN A 122 -15.46 -5.80 -13.33
CA GLN A 122 -15.48 -5.39 -11.92
C GLN A 122 -15.19 -6.55 -10.94
N SER A 123 -14.92 -7.76 -11.43
CA SER A 123 -14.71 -8.96 -10.62
C SER A 123 -13.27 -9.15 -10.13
#